data_AF-A0AAJ0UIX2-F1
#
_entry.id   AF-A0AAJ0UIX2-F1
#
_cell.length_a   1.000
_cell.length_b   1.000
_cell.length_c   1.000
_cell.angle_alpha   90.00
_cell.angle_beta   90.00
_cell.angle_gamma   90.00
#
_symmetry.space_group_name_H-M   'P 1'
#
loop_
_entity.id
_entity.type
_entity.pdbx_description
1 polymer ?
#
loop_
_entity_poly.entity_id
_entity_poly.type
_entity_poly.pdbx_seq_one_letter_code
_entity_poly.pdbx_strand_id
1 'polypeptide(L)'
;MLPQIILFVTAVVLFWLSQNDMAGTIQYWVYFIPVIALISLISGWSQSYLSNEVRTWYLIKQVVHWGAVFGLLYAANTQGLREAIDAQQYTSIVIYLIAFATLLAAIHMDLKLFFFSLFMVFCAYLLAAPADNAMLIYIGETFGVDGAQSKALSISIGVAVVGFIASTFVLLSIRGMVLSKRIGDKRKEA
;
A
#
# COMPACT_ATOMS: atom_id res chain seq x y z
N MET A 1 -11.23 9.34 2.73
CA MET A 1 -10.56 10.13 1.68
C MET A 1 -9.20 10.58 2.15
N LEU A 2 -9.07 11.48 3.14
CA LEU A 2 -7.77 11.98 3.61
C LEU A 2 -6.70 10.88 3.87
N PRO A 3 -6.99 9.76 4.57
CA PRO A 3 -5.98 8.73 4.77
C PRO A 3 -5.49 8.06 3.48
N GLN A 4 -6.39 7.86 2.50
CA GLN A 4 -6.02 7.28 1.20
C GLN A 4 -5.19 8.26 0.37
N ILE A 5 -5.52 9.56 0.40
CA ILE A 5 -4.72 10.59 -0.27
C ILE A 5 -3.30 10.58 0.28
N ILE A 6 -3.14 10.57 1.61
CA ILE A 6 -1.83 10.52 2.26
C ILE A 6 -1.03 9.29 1.78
N LEU A 7 -1.65 8.11 1.72
CA LEU A 7 -0.97 6.88 1.28
C LEU A 7 -0.45 7.00 -0.15
N PHE A 8 -1.33 7.32 -1.11
CA PHE A 8 -0.96 7.38 -2.52
C PHE A 8 0.04 8.50 -2.82
N VAL A 9 -0.18 9.71 -2.27
CA VAL A 9 0.73 10.84 -2.48
C VAL A 9 2.10 10.56 -1.88
N THR A 10 2.15 10.04 -0.65
CA THR A 10 3.44 9.71 0.00
C THR A 10 4.18 8.65 -0.79
N ALA A 11 3.50 7.59 -1.26
CA ALA A 11 4.12 6.55 -2.06
C ALA A 11 4.65 7.07 -3.42
N VAL A 12 3.93 7.99 -4.08
CA VAL A 12 4.43 8.65 -5.31
C VAL A 12 5.67 9.50 -5.03
N VAL A 13 5.66 10.27 -3.94
CA VAL A 13 6.82 11.10 -3.54
C VAL A 13 8.01 10.23 -3.22
N LEU A 14 7.83 9.15 -2.46
CA LEU A 14 8.91 8.21 -2.13
C LEU A 14 9.42 7.48 -3.37
N PHE A 15 8.54 7.10 -4.29
CA PHE A 15 8.92 6.51 -5.56
C PHE A 15 9.78 7.47 -6.40
N TRP A 16 9.38 8.73 -6.48
CA TRP A 16 10.17 9.77 -7.15
C TRP A 16 11.54 9.96 -6.50
N LEU A 17 11.61 10.02 -5.17
CA LEU A 17 12.89 10.12 -4.45
C LEU A 17 13.78 8.90 -4.73
N SER A 18 13.21 7.69 -4.74
CA SER A 18 13.94 6.46 -5.03
C SER A 18 14.52 6.39 -6.44
N GLN A 19 13.90 7.03 -7.44
CA GLN A 19 14.49 7.11 -8.78
C GLN A 19 15.76 7.95 -8.83
N ASN A 20 15.89 8.95 -7.95
CA ASN A 20 17.02 9.87 -7.93
C ASN A 20 18.14 9.40 -6.98
N ASP A 21 17.77 8.89 -5.80
CA ASP A 21 18.70 8.36 -4.81
C ASP A 21 18.06 7.18 -4.06
N MET A 22 18.36 5.98 -4.54
CA MET A 22 17.84 4.76 -3.96
C MET A 22 18.38 4.53 -2.54
N ALA A 23 19.68 4.76 -2.33
CA ALA A 23 20.36 4.49 -1.06
C ALA A 23 19.87 5.42 0.07
N GLY A 24 19.70 6.71 -0.24
CA GLY A 24 19.18 7.70 0.70
C GLY A 24 17.69 7.54 1.02
N THR A 25 16.91 6.94 0.11
CA THR A 25 15.45 6.84 0.26
C THR A 25 14.98 5.61 1.05
N ILE A 26 15.83 4.58 1.23
CA ILE A 26 15.49 3.34 1.97
C ILE A 26 14.86 3.63 3.34
N GLN A 27 15.46 4.54 4.11
CA GLN A 27 14.98 4.84 5.47
C GLN A 27 13.59 5.47 5.45
N TYR A 28 13.27 6.28 4.44
CA TYR A 28 11.94 6.86 4.30
C TYR A 28 10.87 5.80 4.02
N TRP A 29 11.19 4.76 3.25
CA TRP A 29 10.30 3.61 3.08
C TRP A 29 10.05 2.86 4.39
N VAL A 30 11.09 2.67 5.21
CA VAL A 30 10.96 2.04 6.53
C VAL A 30 10.09 2.91 7.46
N TYR A 31 10.30 4.23 7.48
CA TYR A 31 9.47 5.16 8.25
C TYR A 31 8.05 5.31 7.72
N PHE A 32 7.77 4.89 6.49
CA PHE A 32 6.43 4.89 5.95
C PHE A 32 5.58 3.73 6.48
N ILE A 33 6.19 2.61 6.87
CA ILE A 33 5.50 1.45 7.47
C ILE A 33 4.63 1.83 8.69
N PRO A 34 5.12 2.53 9.72
CA PRO A 34 4.27 2.91 10.86
C PRO A 34 3.12 3.84 10.45
N VAL A 35 3.31 4.68 9.43
CA VAL A 35 2.25 5.55 8.89
C VAL A 35 1.15 4.70 8.25
N ILE A 36 1.52 3.71 7.44
CA ILE A 36 0.57 2.77 6.83
C ILE A 36 -0.15 1.97 7.92
N ALA A 37 0.58 1.48 8.93
CA ALA A 37 0.01 0.74 10.05
C ALA A 37 -1.04 1.56 10.81
N LEU A 38 -0.72 2.82 11.12
CA LEU A 38 -1.64 3.74 11.78
C LEU A 38 -2.87 4.04 10.93
N ILE A 39 -2.68 4.27 9.63
CA ILE A 39 -3.79 4.51 8.70
C ILE A 39 -4.69 3.28 8.64
N SER A 40 -4.11 2.08 8.45
CA SER A 40 -4.82 0.79 8.44
C SER A 40 -5.64 0.58 9.71
N LEU A 41 -5.03 0.88 10.87
CA LEU A 41 -5.69 0.79 12.17
C LEU A 41 -6.92 1.70 12.25
N ILE A 42 -6.81 2.95 11.81
CA ILE A 42 -7.91 3.93 11.86
C ILE A 42 -8.98 3.63 10.81
N SER A 43 -8.58 3.15 9.63
CA SER A 43 -9.53 2.90 8.54
C SER A 43 -10.27 1.58 8.71
N GLY A 44 -9.66 0.51 9.23
CA GLY A 44 -10.31 -0.81 9.29
C GLY A 44 -11.46 -0.93 10.31
N TRP A 45 -11.66 0.05 11.20
CA TRP A 45 -12.76 0.07 12.19
C TRP A 45 -14.14 -0.17 11.57
N SER A 46 -14.41 0.40 10.39
CA SER A 46 -15.70 0.23 9.72
C SER A 46 -15.95 -1.23 9.31
N GLN A 47 -14.90 -1.95 8.93
CA GLN A 47 -14.98 -3.32 8.46
C GLN A 47 -15.11 -4.30 9.63
N SER A 48 -14.37 -4.07 10.72
CA SER A 48 -14.55 -4.80 11.98
C SER A 48 -15.98 -4.70 12.53
N TYR A 49 -16.62 -3.53 12.42
CA TYR A 49 -18.04 -3.37 12.77
C TYR A 49 -18.97 -4.19 11.86
N LEU A 50 -18.68 -4.28 10.56
CA LEU A 50 -19.47 -5.10 9.64
C LEU A 50 -19.36 -6.59 9.94
N SER A 51 -18.17 -7.08 10.29
CA SER A 51 -17.89 -8.49 10.58
C SER A 51 -18.32 -8.97 11.97
N ASN A 52 -18.90 -8.10 12.81
CA ASN A 52 -19.19 -8.40 14.24
C ASN A 52 -17.94 -8.85 15.02
N GLU A 53 -16.77 -8.41 14.60
CA GLU A 53 -15.52 -8.82 15.22
C GLU A 53 -15.30 -8.09 16.56
N VAL A 54 -14.76 -8.82 17.54
CA VAL A 54 -14.37 -8.23 18.83
C VAL A 54 -13.24 -7.23 18.60
N ARG A 55 -13.43 -5.99 19.05
CA ARG A 55 -12.47 -4.89 18.85
C ARG A 55 -11.05 -5.24 19.32
N THR A 56 -10.93 -5.90 20.46
CA THR A 56 -9.64 -6.35 21.01
C THR A 56 -8.92 -7.31 20.06
N TRP A 57 -9.66 -8.20 19.40
CA TRP A 57 -9.09 -9.15 18.45
C TRP A 57 -8.55 -8.45 17.20
N TYR A 58 -9.28 -7.45 16.69
CA TYR A 58 -8.80 -6.60 15.60
C TYR A 58 -7.49 -5.86 15.96
N LEU A 59 -7.39 -5.32 17.18
CA LEU A 59 -6.16 -4.66 17.65
C LEU A 59 -4.99 -5.65 17.73
N ILE A 60 -5.22 -6.86 18.24
CA ILE A 60 -4.20 -7.92 18.31
C ILE A 60 -3.70 -8.25 16.89
N LYS A 61 -4.61 -8.43 15.92
CA LYS A 61 -4.25 -8.68 14.52
C LYS A 61 -3.38 -7.57 13.94
N GLN A 62 -3.72 -6.31 14.19
CA GLN A 62 -2.95 -5.17 13.70
C GLN A 62 -1.53 -5.16 14.30
N VAL A 63 -1.41 -5.37 15.61
CA VAL A 63 -0.10 -5.43 16.29
C VAL A 63 0.73 -6.60 15.77
N VAL A 64 0.15 -7.78 15.64
CA VAL A 64 0.86 -8.97 15.13
C VAL A 64 1.29 -8.77 13.68
N HIS A 65 0.39 -8.26 12.82
CA HIS A 65 0.66 -8.08 11.40
C HIS A 65 1.77 -7.07 11.14
N TRP A 66 1.64 -5.85 11.67
CA TRP A 66 2.65 -4.81 11.46
C TRP A 66 3.91 -5.06 12.29
N GLY A 67 3.76 -5.62 13.50
CA GLY A 67 4.87 -6.05 14.34
C GLY A 67 5.73 -7.13 13.67
N ALA A 68 5.13 -8.07 12.95
CA ALA A 68 5.86 -9.06 12.16
C ALA A 68 6.67 -8.41 11.02
N VAL A 69 6.12 -7.40 10.33
CA VAL A 69 6.84 -6.65 9.29
C VAL A 69 8.05 -5.92 9.89
N PHE A 70 7.87 -5.22 11.02
CA PHE A 70 8.99 -4.57 11.73
C PHE A 70 10.02 -5.58 12.22
N GLY A 71 9.58 -6.69 12.81
CA GLY A 71 10.46 -7.75 13.28
C GLY A 71 11.28 -8.37 12.16
N LEU A 72 10.67 -8.60 10.99
CA LEU A 72 11.35 -9.12 9.80
C LEU A 72 12.41 -8.14 9.28
N LEU A 73 12.07 -6.85 9.17
CA LEU A 73 13.02 -5.83 8.74
C LEU A 73 14.16 -5.64 9.75
N TYR A 74 13.85 -5.65 11.04
CA TYR A 74 14.85 -5.58 12.09
C TYR A 74 15.82 -6.78 11.99
N ALA A 75 15.29 -8.00 11.94
CA ALA A 75 16.09 -9.21 11.80
C ALA A 75 16.96 -9.17 10.55
N ALA A 76 16.38 -8.83 9.39
CA ALA A 76 17.10 -8.71 8.12
C ALA A 76 18.26 -7.69 8.20
N ASN A 77 18.04 -6.52 8.82
CA ASN A 77 19.10 -5.52 8.99
C ASN A 77 20.18 -5.98 9.96
N THR A 78 19.82 -6.59 11.10
CA THR A 78 20.80 -7.09 12.08
C THR A 78 21.65 -8.25 11.56
N GLN A 79 21.15 -9.01 10.59
CA GLN A 79 21.89 -10.08 9.91
C GLN A 79 22.77 -9.57 8.74
N GLY A 80 22.86 -8.25 8.55
CA GLY A 80 23.70 -7.65 7.51
C GLY A 80 23.11 -7.73 6.09
N LEU A 81 21.82 -8.09 5.93
CA LEU A 81 21.22 -8.23 4.59
C LEU A 81 21.32 -6.94 3.77
N ARG A 82 21.20 -5.78 4.42
CA ARG A 82 21.31 -4.46 3.77
C ARG A 82 22.69 -4.20 3.18
N GLU A 83 23.74 -4.73 3.81
CA GLU A 83 25.13 -4.57 3.35
C GLU A 83 25.51 -5.65 2.33
N ALA A 84 24.80 -6.78 2.36
CA ALA A 84 25.08 -7.93 1.51
C ALA A 84 24.53 -7.82 0.07
N ILE A 85 23.56 -6.93 -0.18
CA ILE A 85 22.93 -6.75 -1.49
C ILE A 85 22.95 -5.29 -1.94
N ASP A 86 22.77 -5.07 -3.24
CA ASP A 86 22.74 -3.73 -3.81
C ASP A 86 21.54 -2.91 -3.31
N ALA A 87 21.70 -1.58 -3.23
CA ALA A 87 20.68 -0.67 -2.75
C ALA A 87 19.38 -0.71 -3.57
N GLN A 88 19.46 -0.92 -4.89
CA GLN A 88 18.30 -1.10 -5.76
C GLN A 88 17.52 -2.36 -5.38
N GLN A 89 18.23 -3.48 -5.18
CA GLN A 89 17.62 -4.74 -4.80
C GLN A 89 16.98 -4.65 -3.42
N TYR A 90 17.70 -4.11 -2.43
CA TYR A 90 17.19 -3.96 -1.07
C TYR A 90 15.95 -3.06 -1.02
N THR A 91 15.99 -1.90 -1.69
CA THR A 91 14.85 -0.97 -1.74
C THR A 91 13.64 -1.61 -2.38
N SER A 92 13.83 -2.32 -3.50
CA SER A 92 12.75 -3.03 -4.18
C SER A 92 12.14 -4.11 -3.27
N ILE A 93 12.97 -4.87 -2.54
CA ILE A 93 12.50 -5.88 -1.57
C ILE A 93 11.70 -5.23 -0.45
N VAL A 94 12.14 -4.09 0.10
CA VAL A 94 11.39 -3.36 1.14
C VAL A 94 10.03 -2.90 0.61
N ILE A 95 9.97 -2.36 -0.60
CA ILE A 95 8.70 -1.91 -1.21
C ILE A 95 7.79 -3.10 -1.49
N TYR A 96 8.32 -4.23 -2.00
CA TYR A 96 7.55 -5.47 -2.16
C TYR A 96 7.03 -5.99 -0.81
N LEU A 97 7.84 -5.96 0.25
CA LEU A 97 7.40 -6.35 1.59
C LEU A 97 6.25 -5.45 2.06
N ILE A 98 6.33 -4.15 1.85
CA ILE A 98 5.24 -3.21 2.16
C ILE A 98 4.00 -3.53 1.31
N ALA A 99 4.18 -3.79 0.02
CA ALA A 99 3.10 -4.12 -0.91
C ALA A 99 2.37 -5.40 -0.48
N PHE A 100 3.10 -6.47 -0.17
CA PHE A 100 2.48 -7.74 0.24
C PHE A 100 1.91 -7.67 1.66
N ALA A 101 2.56 -6.95 2.58
CA ALA A 101 2.00 -6.71 3.90
C ALA A 101 0.69 -5.91 3.82
N THR A 102 0.61 -4.90 2.96
CA THR A 102 -0.61 -4.13 2.74
C THR A 102 -1.68 -4.94 2.02
N LEU A 103 -1.31 -5.79 1.07
CA LEU A 103 -2.25 -6.70 0.39
C LEU A 103 -2.84 -7.70 1.38
N LEU A 104 -2.00 -8.31 2.22
CA LEU A 104 -2.46 -9.21 3.26
C LEU A 104 -3.38 -8.45 4.22
N ALA A 105 -2.98 -7.27 4.73
CA ALA A 105 -3.85 -6.36 5.49
C ALA A 105 -5.19 -6.12 4.79
N ALA A 106 -5.20 -5.94 3.48
CA ALA A 106 -6.42 -5.74 2.71
C ALA A 106 -7.37 -6.92 2.74
N ILE A 107 -6.82 -8.13 2.62
CA ILE A 107 -7.62 -9.36 2.59
C ILE A 107 -8.32 -9.61 3.93
N HIS A 108 -7.59 -9.45 5.04
CA HIS A 108 -8.08 -9.89 6.36
C HIS A 108 -8.52 -8.79 7.33
N MET A 109 -8.21 -7.51 7.07
CA MET A 109 -8.45 -6.42 8.01
C MET A 109 -9.09 -5.18 7.37
N ASP A 110 -8.56 -4.70 6.24
CA ASP A 110 -9.04 -3.47 5.61
C ASP A 110 -8.94 -3.49 4.07
N LEU A 111 -10.03 -3.91 3.42
CA LEU A 111 -10.11 -4.06 1.96
C LEU A 111 -9.77 -2.77 1.18
N LYS A 112 -9.87 -1.59 1.80
CA LYS A 112 -9.54 -0.31 1.15
C LYS A 112 -8.08 -0.21 0.75
N LEU A 113 -7.20 -0.99 1.37
CA LEU A 113 -5.77 -1.04 1.08
C LEU A 113 -5.44 -1.88 -0.17
N PHE A 114 -6.40 -2.59 -0.76
CA PHE A 114 -6.17 -3.50 -1.88
C PHE A 114 -5.52 -2.79 -3.08
N PHE A 115 -6.13 -1.73 -3.62
CA PHE A 115 -5.56 -1.01 -4.77
C PHE A 115 -4.28 -0.25 -4.43
N PHE A 116 -4.12 0.19 -3.17
CA PHE A 116 -2.86 0.75 -2.71
C PHE A 116 -1.73 -0.30 -2.75
N SER A 117 -2.02 -1.53 -2.33
CA SER A 117 -1.03 -2.62 -2.39
C SER A 117 -0.63 -2.97 -3.83
N LEU A 118 -1.58 -2.98 -4.77
CA LEU A 118 -1.28 -3.18 -6.19
C LEU A 118 -0.42 -2.05 -6.76
N PHE A 119 -0.70 -0.80 -6.39
CA PHE A 119 0.13 0.34 -6.76
C PHE A 119 1.55 0.24 -6.16
N MET A 120 1.70 -0.28 -4.95
CA MET A 120 3.01 -0.53 -4.35
C MET A 120 3.79 -1.64 -5.08
N VAL A 121 3.13 -2.71 -5.51
CA VAL A 121 3.74 -3.75 -6.38
C VAL A 121 4.22 -3.12 -7.69
N PHE A 122 3.39 -2.28 -8.31
CA PHE A 122 3.75 -1.52 -9.51
C PHE A 122 5.03 -0.70 -9.29
N CYS A 123 5.08 0.09 -8.21
CA CYS A 123 6.27 0.91 -7.87
C CYS A 123 7.52 0.05 -7.64
N ALA A 124 7.40 -1.07 -6.91
CA ALA A 124 8.51 -1.98 -6.66
C ALA A 124 9.05 -2.57 -7.97
N TYR A 125 8.15 -2.97 -8.87
CA TYR A 125 8.51 -3.51 -10.17
C TYR A 125 9.25 -2.50 -11.04
N LEU A 126 8.80 -1.25 -11.06
CA LEU A 126 9.48 -0.17 -11.79
C LEU A 126 10.90 0.11 -11.28
N LEU A 127 11.10 0.08 -9.96
CA LEU A 127 12.42 0.31 -9.36
C LEU A 127 13.35 -0.91 -9.51
N ALA A 128 12.80 -2.11 -9.56
CA ALA A 128 13.58 -3.34 -9.73
C ALA A 128 14.19 -3.43 -11.14
N ALA A 129 13.47 -3.00 -12.17
CA ALA A 129 13.89 -3.06 -13.57
C ALA A 129 13.66 -1.71 -14.28
N PRO A 130 14.51 -0.69 -14.06
CA PRO A 130 14.29 0.66 -14.57
C PRO A 130 14.61 0.83 -16.07
N ALA A 131 15.54 0.04 -16.61
CA ALA A 131 16.04 0.21 -17.98
C ALA A 131 15.23 -0.53 -19.06
N ASP A 132 14.55 -1.63 -18.71
CA ASP A 132 13.72 -2.38 -19.66
C ASP A 132 12.46 -2.90 -18.98
N ASN A 133 11.55 -1.96 -18.69
CA ASN A 133 10.36 -2.25 -17.93
C ASN A 133 9.19 -2.66 -18.84
N ALA A 134 8.88 -3.95 -18.89
CA ALA A 134 7.79 -4.50 -19.70
C ALA A 134 6.43 -3.88 -19.38
N MET A 135 6.20 -3.47 -18.13
CA MET A 135 4.93 -2.87 -17.71
C MET A 135 4.78 -1.43 -18.22
N LEU A 136 5.86 -0.64 -18.24
CA LEU A 136 5.85 0.68 -18.87
C LEU A 136 5.67 0.58 -20.38
N ILE A 137 6.30 -0.40 -21.03
CA ILE A 137 6.12 -0.66 -22.47
C ILE A 137 4.65 -0.99 -22.75
N TYR A 138 4.08 -1.95 -22.01
CA TYR A 138 2.69 -2.36 -22.17
C TYR A 138 1.70 -1.20 -21.96
N ILE A 139 1.90 -0.39 -20.91
CA ILE A 139 1.08 0.81 -20.67
C ILE A 139 1.28 1.82 -21.81
N GLY A 140 2.52 2.01 -22.28
CA GLY A 140 2.85 2.87 -23.40
C GLY A 140 2.09 2.51 -24.67
N GLU A 141 2.13 1.24 -25.05
CA GLU A 141 1.42 0.71 -26.23
C GLU A 141 -0.09 0.79 -26.08
N THR A 142 -0.62 0.43 -24.91
CA THR A 142 -2.07 0.40 -24.65
C THR A 142 -2.69 1.80 -24.67
N PHE A 143 -1.98 2.81 -24.18
CA PHE A 143 -2.48 4.18 -24.05
C PHE A 143 -1.86 5.17 -25.05
N GLY A 144 -1.03 4.69 -25.99
CA GLY A 144 -0.37 5.54 -26.99
C GLY A 144 0.61 6.55 -26.41
N VAL A 145 1.34 6.18 -25.35
CA VAL A 145 2.33 7.06 -24.71
C VAL A 145 3.71 6.83 -25.31
N ASP A 146 4.11 7.71 -26.20
CA ASP A 146 5.46 7.70 -26.77
C ASP A 146 6.54 7.86 -25.69
N GLY A 147 7.55 7.00 -25.74
CA GLY A 147 8.69 7.02 -24.82
C GLY A 147 8.33 6.71 -23.37
N ALA A 148 7.36 5.82 -23.14
CA ALA A 148 6.83 5.49 -21.81
C ALA A 148 7.88 5.24 -20.71
N GLN A 149 9.02 4.64 -21.05
CA GLN A 149 10.11 4.42 -20.09
C GLN A 149 10.69 5.71 -19.50
N SER A 150 10.81 6.77 -20.31
CA SER A 150 11.24 8.10 -19.83
C SER A 150 10.18 8.84 -19.02
N LYS A 151 8.94 8.32 -19.01
CA LYS A 151 7.77 8.92 -18.36
C LYS A 151 7.30 8.09 -17.16
N ALA A 152 8.19 7.29 -16.57
CA ALA A 152 7.89 6.41 -15.43
C ALA A 152 7.16 7.15 -14.30
N LEU A 153 7.61 8.34 -13.91
CA LEU A 153 6.95 9.15 -12.88
C LEU A 153 5.52 9.55 -13.26
N SER A 154 5.32 10.09 -14.47
CA SER A 154 4.00 10.53 -14.95
C SER A 154 3.02 9.37 -15.03
N ILE A 155 3.49 8.21 -15.48
CA ILE A 155 2.70 6.97 -15.52
C ILE A 155 2.36 6.52 -14.09
N SER A 156 3.32 6.50 -13.17
CA SER A 156 3.07 6.18 -11.75
C SER A 156 2.04 7.10 -11.11
N ILE A 157 2.06 8.40 -11.41
CA ILE A 157 1.03 9.34 -10.96
C ILE A 157 -0.34 8.95 -11.52
N GLY A 158 -0.43 8.64 -12.82
CA GLY A 158 -1.68 8.18 -13.43
C GLY A 158 -2.22 6.90 -12.78
N VAL A 159 -1.36 5.89 -12.58
CA VAL A 159 -1.72 4.63 -11.92
C VAL A 159 -2.14 4.89 -10.46
N ALA A 160 -1.45 5.79 -9.75
CA ALA A 160 -1.82 6.17 -8.38
C ALA A 160 -3.21 6.82 -8.33
N VAL A 161 -3.54 7.70 -9.28
CA VAL A 161 -4.88 8.33 -9.38
C VAL A 161 -5.96 7.27 -9.64
N VAL A 162 -5.73 6.34 -10.58
CA VAL A 162 -6.66 5.23 -10.85
C VAL A 162 -6.84 4.35 -9.61
N GLY A 163 -5.75 3.97 -8.96
CA GLY A 163 -5.78 3.19 -7.72
C GLY A 163 -6.52 3.91 -6.58
N PHE A 164 -6.32 5.21 -6.44
CA PHE A 164 -7.01 6.04 -5.46
C PHE A 164 -8.53 6.11 -5.72
N ILE A 165 -8.94 6.29 -6.98
CA ILE A 165 -10.35 6.29 -7.37
C ILE A 165 -10.97 4.93 -7.06
N ALA A 166 -10.32 3.83 -7.42
CA ALA A 166 -10.79 2.47 -7.13
C ALA A 166 -10.91 2.21 -5.62
N SER A 167 -9.90 2.59 -4.82
CA SER A 167 -9.93 2.55 -3.35
C SER A 167 -11.05 3.43 -2.76
N THR A 168 -11.39 4.54 -3.41
CA THR A 168 -12.49 5.43 -3.00
C THR A 168 -13.84 4.75 -3.21
N PHE A 169 -14.04 4.06 -4.33
CA PHE A 169 -15.25 3.26 -4.57
C PHE A 169 -15.44 2.19 -3.49
N VAL A 170 -14.39 1.43 -3.15
CA VAL A 170 -14.46 0.43 -2.06
C VAL A 170 -14.87 1.07 -0.74
N LEU A 171 -14.31 2.24 -0.41
CA LEU A 171 -14.64 2.96 0.82
C LEU A 171 -16.12 3.37 0.86
N LEU A 172 -16.65 3.90 -0.25
CA LEU A 172 -18.05 4.29 -0.34
C LEU A 172 -18.99 3.08 -0.22
N SER A 173 -18.65 1.95 -0.85
CA SER A 173 -19.38 0.70 -0.73
C SER A 173 -19.43 0.20 0.72
N ILE A 174 -18.30 0.21 1.44
CA ILE A 174 -18.24 -0.16 2.86
C ILE A 174 -19.12 0.75 3.71
N ARG A 175 -19.11 2.07 3.46
CA ARG A 175 -19.99 3.00 4.18
C ARG A 175 -21.47 2.71 3.94
N GLY A 176 -21.85 2.40 2.71
CA GLY A 176 -23.21 1.98 2.36
C GLY A 176 -23.63 0.72 3.12
N MET A 177 -22.77 -0.29 3.17
CA MET A 177 -23.01 -1.53 3.94
C MET A 177 -23.19 -1.25 5.44
N VAL A 178 -22.38 -0.37 6.02
CA VAL A 178 -22.48 -0.01 7.45
C VAL A 178 -23.82 0.66 7.76
N LEU A 179 -24.27 1.57 6.88
CA LEU A 179 -25.55 2.26 7.06
C LEU A 179 -26.72 1.27 6.99
N SER A 180 -26.70 0.38 6.00
CA SER A 180 -27.73 -0.66 5.83
C SER A 180 -27.84 -1.54 7.07
N LYS A 181 -26.70 -2.01 7.60
CA LYS A 181 -26.64 -2.81 8.83
C LYS A 181 -27.24 -2.07 10.03
N ARG A 182 -26.86 -0.80 10.23
CA ARG A 182 -27.39 0.03 11.34
C ARG A 182 -28.90 0.23 11.27
N ILE A 183 -29.46 0.39 10.07
CA ILE A 183 -30.91 0.52 9.88
C ILE A 183 -31.59 -0.83 10.20
N GLY A 184 -30.99 -1.94 9.76
CA GLY A 184 -31.46 -3.29 10.06
C GLY A 184 -31.48 -3.60 11.56
N ASP A 185 -30.42 -3.24 12.28
CA ASP A 185 -30.32 -3.48 13.74
C ASP A 185 -31.39 -2.68 14.49
N LYS A 186 -31.58 -1.40 14.17
CA LYS A 186 -32.65 -0.57 14.77
C LYS A 186 -34.05 -1.11 14.55
N ARG A 187 -34.32 -1.74 13.40
CA ARG A 187 -35.64 -2.35 13.11
C ARG A 187 -35.90 -3.62 13.93
N LYS A 188 -34.85 -4.31 14.41
CA LYS A 188 -35.00 -5.50 15.25
C LYS A 188 -35.25 -5.16 16.71
N GLU A 189 -34.91 -3.94 17.12
CA GLU A 189 -35.07 -3.42 18.49
C GLU A 189 -36.43 -2.74 18.71
N ALA A 190 -37.18 -2.45 17.64
CA ALA A 190 -38.50 -1.81 17.66
C ALA A 190 -39.62 -2.84 17.48
#